data_AF-A0A7D9HDR4-F1
#
_entry.id   AF-A0A7D9HDR4-F1
#
_cell.length_a   1.000
_cell.length_b   1.000
_cell.length_c   1.000
_cell.angle_alpha   90.00
_cell.angle_beta   90.00
_cell.angle_gamma   90.00
#
_symmetry.space_group_name_H-M   'P 1'
#
loop_
_entity.id
_entity.type
_entity.pdbx_description
1 polymer ?
#
loop_
_entity_poly.entity_id
_entity_poly.type
_entity_poly.pdbx_seq_one_letter_code
_entity_poly.pdbx_strand_id
1 'polypeptide(L)'
;MADLCAELHTRTTTDHDRSDKLINLKLLVVATDKTLWSKTIANFYFIFKALEEELSCYKDHKHIWCLYIPELLRSKAFEEDLRYFFGDNWSSLVFPSPATKDFTQHIHDVAKENPTYLVAYCHSFYLALMAGGQ
;
A
#
# COMPACT_ATOMS: atom_id res chain seq x y z
N MET A 1 26.30 7.97 12.50
CA MET A 1 25.57 7.13 11.52
C MET A 1 24.12 7.50 11.68
N ALA A 2 23.50 8.13 10.67
CA ALA A 2 22.09 8.48 10.76
C ALA A 2 21.26 7.20 10.84
N ASP A 3 20.23 7.20 11.69
CA ASP A 3 19.24 6.14 11.76
C ASP A 3 18.44 6.12 10.45
N LEU A 4 18.27 4.94 9.84
CA LEU A 4 17.61 4.78 8.55
C LEU A 4 16.17 5.32 8.59
N CYS A 5 15.46 5.11 9.71
CA CYS A 5 14.10 5.63 9.89
C CYS A 5 14.08 7.16 9.89
N ALA A 6 15.00 7.80 10.61
CA ALA A 6 15.12 9.26 10.63
C ALA A 6 15.48 9.83 9.25
N GLU A 7 16.32 9.14 8.49
CA GLU A 7 16.69 9.54 7.13
C GLU A 7 15.53 9.40 6.15
N LEU A 8 14.81 8.28 6.18
CA LEU A 8 13.59 8.07 5.36
C LEU A 8 12.53 9.13 5.67
N HIS A 9 12.27 9.41 6.95
CA HIS A 9 11.34 10.45 7.36
C HIS A 9 11.74 11.81 6.79
N THR A 10 12.98 12.25 7.04
CA THR A 10 13.48 13.56 6.60
C THR A 10 13.46 13.71 5.08
N ARG A 11 13.85 12.66 4.34
CA ARG A 11 13.89 12.68 2.88
C ARG A 11 12.52 12.62 2.22
N THR A 12 11.50 12.13 2.92
CA THR A 12 10.13 11.99 2.38
C THR A 12 9.17 13.08 2.86
N THR A 13 9.52 13.90 3.87
CA THR A 13 8.62 14.92 4.44
C THR A 13 7.99 15.83 3.39
N THR A 14 8.78 16.36 2.44
CA THR A 14 8.26 17.28 1.43
C THR A 14 7.24 16.61 0.49
N ASP A 15 7.53 15.38 0.06
CA ASP A 15 6.61 14.63 -0.80
C ASP A 15 5.38 14.13 -0.03
N HIS A 16 5.56 13.75 1.24
CA HIS A 16 4.48 13.40 2.17
C HIS A 16 3.51 14.58 2.35
N ASP A 17 3.99 15.77 2.69
CA ASP A 17 3.15 16.96 2.89
C ASP A 17 2.34 17.33 1.64
N ARG A 18 2.95 17.15 0.46
CA ARG A 18 2.28 17.36 -0.82
C ARG A 18 1.19 16.30 -1.04
N SER A 19 1.52 15.04 -0.80
CA SER A 19 0.60 13.91 -0.94
C SER A 19 -0.60 14.07 0.00
N ASP A 20 -0.36 14.39 1.27
CA ASP A 20 -1.38 14.58 2.30
C ASP A 20 -2.40 15.65 1.92
N LYS A 21 -1.95 16.80 1.40
CA LYS A 21 -2.86 17.86 0.92
C LYS A 21 -3.76 17.37 -0.21
N LEU A 22 -3.20 16.62 -1.15
CA LEU A 22 -3.96 16.06 -2.29
C LEU A 22 -4.93 14.96 -1.84
N ILE A 23 -4.49 14.08 -0.94
CA ILE A 23 -5.31 13.00 -0.39
C ILE A 23 -6.47 13.60 0.42
N ASN A 24 -6.21 14.54 1.33
CA ASN A 24 -7.25 15.19 2.13
C ASN A 24 -8.31 15.86 1.26
N LEU A 25 -7.90 16.55 0.18
CA LEU A 25 -8.85 17.14 -0.77
C LEU A 25 -9.69 16.07 -1.50
N LYS A 26 -9.05 14.97 -1.93
CA LYS A 26 -9.76 13.86 -2.58
C LYS A 26 -10.71 13.14 -1.62
N LEU A 27 -10.32 12.95 -0.37
CA LEU A 27 -11.13 12.28 0.65
C LEU A 27 -12.43 13.03 0.91
N LEU A 28 -12.45 14.36 0.88
CA LEU A 28 -13.68 15.16 1.00
C LEU A 28 -14.73 14.79 -0.06
N VAL A 29 -14.30 14.37 -1.26
CA VAL A 29 -15.20 13.94 -2.33
C VAL A 29 -15.48 12.44 -2.24
N VAL A 30 -14.43 11.62 -2.14
CA VAL A 30 -14.53 10.15 -2.17
C VAL A 30 -15.35 9.63 -0.98
N ALA A 31 -15.23 10.24 0.20
CA ALA A 31 -15.98 9.81 1.39
C ALA A 31 -17.51 10.07 1.29
N THR A 32 -17.96 10.86 0.31
CA THR A 32 -19.39 11.16 0.12
C THR A 32 -20.09 10.17 -0.81
N ASP A 33 -19.34 9.34 -1.54
CA ASP A 33 -19.88 8.44 -2.56
C ASP A 33 -19.37 7.00 -2.36
N LYS A 34 -20.30 6.08 -2.09
CA LYS A 34 -20.00 4.66 -1.85
C LYS A 34 -19.28 4.00 -3.04
N THR A 35 -19.60 4.40 -4.27
CA THR A 35 -18.98 3.86 -5.48
C THR A 35 -17.55 4.35 -5.63
N LEU A 36 -17.29 5.64 -5.37
CA LEU A 36 -15.93 6.18 -5.38
C LEU A 36 -15.08 5.58 -4.26
N TRP A 37 -15.66 5.45 -3.06
CA TRP A 37 -15.00 4.83 -1.92
C TRP A 37 -14.61 3.37 -2.20
N SER A 38 -15.56 2.55 -2.64
CA SER A 38 -15.30 1.13 -2.96
C SER A 38 -14.27 0.94 -4.07
N LYS A 39 -14.24 1.81 -5.10
CA LYS A 39 -13.17 1.83 -6.10
C LYS A 39 -11.81 2.24 -5.53
N THR A 40 -11.78 3.13 -4.54
CA THR A 40 -10.54 3.53 -3.88
C THR A 40 -9.98 2.38 -3.06
N ILE A 41 -10.82 1.72 -2.27
CA ILE A 41 -10.49 0.48 -1.54
C ILE A 41 -9.96 -0.61 -2.47
N ALA A 42 -10.62 -0.82 -3.62
CA ALA A 42 -10.15 -1.76 -4.64
C ALA A 42 -8.73 -1.47 -5.14
N ASN A 43 -8.40 -0.20 -5.38
CA ASN A 43 -7.04 0.14 -5.82
C ASN A 43 -6.01 -0.12 -4.71
N PHE A 44 -6.32 0.20 -3.45
CA PHE A 44 -5.44 -0.11 -2.33
C PHE A 44 -5.24 -1.62 -2.15
N TYR A 45 -6.29 -2.44 -2.32
CA TYR A 45 -6.17 -3.90 -2.29
C TYR A 45 -5.05 -4.39 -3.20
N PHE A 46 -5.03 -3.97 -4.48
CA PHE A 46 -4.03 -4.42 -5.43
C PHE A 46 -2.61 -3.96 -5.06
N ILE A 47 -2.46 -2.74 -4.55
CA ILE A 47 -1.15 -2.21 -4.11
C ILE A 47 -0.61 -3.02 -2.93
N PHE A 48 -1.43 -3.21 -1.89
CA PHE A 48 -1.02 -3.98 -0.71
C PHE A 48 -0.77 -5.43 -1.06
N LYS A 49 -1.62 -6.05 -1.88
CA LYS A 49 -1.41 -7.42 -2.33
C LYS A 49 -0.07 -7.60 -3.04
N ALA A 50 0.27 -6.73 -4.01
CA ALA A 50 1.53 -6.81 -4.72
C ALA A 50 2.74 -6.65 -3.76
N LEU A 51 2.69 -5.69 -2.85
CA LEU A 51 3.73 -5.50 -1.84
C LEU A 51 3.88 -6.72 -0.93
N GLU A 52 2.78 -7.26 -0.42
CA GLU A 52 2.76 -8.38 0.51
C GLU A 52 3.20 -9.70 -0.14
N GLU A 53 2.88 -9.91 -1.42
CA GLU A 53 3.39 -11.03 -2.22
C GLU A 53 4.92 -10.99 -2.31
N GLU A 54 5.51 -9.83 -2.61
CA GLU A 54 6.97 -9.67 -2.66
C GLU A 54 7.61 -9.84 -1.28
N LEU A 55 7.03 -9.25 -0.23
CA LEU A 55 7.53 -9.43 1.14
C LEU A 55 7.53 -10.90 1.57
N SER A 56 6.48 -11.65 1.20
CA SER A 56 6.40 -13.09 1.46
C SER A 56 7.49 -13.88 0.72
N CYS A 57 7.77 -13.51 -0.54
CA CYS A 57 8.84 -14.14 -1.33
C CYS A 57 10.22 -13.94 -0.70
N TYR A 58 10.47 -12.78 -0.08
CA TYR A 58 11.75 -12.42 0.53
C TYR A 58 11.76 -12.51 2.06
N LYS A 59 10.81 -13.22 2.68
CA LYS A 59 10.71 -13.36 4.14
C LYS A 59 11.95 -13.97 4.81
N ASP A 60 12.74 -14.76 4.07
CA ASP A 60 13.98 -15.38 4.56
C ASP A 60 15.25 -14.63 4.07
N HIS A 61 15.09 -13.45 3.46
CA HIS A 61 16.20 -12.66 2.93
C HIS A 61 17.00 -11.99 4.06
N LYS A 62 18.34 -12.14 4.02
CA LYS A 62 19.28 -11.71 5.07
C LYS A 62 19.08 -10.29 5.62
N HIS A 63 18.61 -9.35 4.80
CA HIS A 63 18.51 -7.93 5.16
C HIS A 63 17.09 -7.43 5.41
N ILE A 64 16.06 -8.14 4.93
CA ILE A 64 14.67 -7.64 4.96
C ILE A 64 13.66 -8.64 5.51
N TRP A 65 14.13 -9.78 6.03
CA TRP A 65 13.26 -10.77 6.66
C TRP A 65 12.32 -10.15 7.71
N CYS A 66 12.77 -9.10 8.41
CA CYS A 66 12.01 -8.41 9.44
C CYS A 66 10.89 -7.51 8.91
N LEU A 67 10.82 -7.26 7.59
CA LEU A 67 9.74 -6.49 6.97
C LEU A 67 8.47 -7.33 6.79
N TYR A 68 8.59 -8.66 6.76
CA TYR A 68 7.44 -9.55 6.70
C TYR A 68 6.87 -9.77 8.11
N ILE A 69 5.86 -8.97 8.46
CA ILE A 69 5.15 -9.02 9.74
C ILE A 69 3.70 -9.43 9.47
N PRO A 70 3.31 -10.70 9.69
CA PRO A 70 1.97 -11.21 9.37
C PRO A 70 0.82 -10.37 9.90
N GLU A 71 0.98 -9.77 11.07
CA GLU A 71 -0.01 -8.96 11.77
C GLU A 71 -0.25 -7.59 11.10
N LEU A 72 0.68 -7.13 10.26
CA LEU A 72 0.55 -5.87 9.53
C LEU A 72 -0.11 -6.03 8.17
N LEU A 73 -0.16 -7.25 7.63
CA LEU A 73 -0.73 -7.54 6.31
C LEU A 73 -2.19 -7.09 6.24
N ARG A 74 -2.55 -6.38 5.17
CA ARG A 74 -3.87 -5.77 4.95
C ARG A 74 -4.64 -6.38 3.81
N SER A 75 -4.01 -7.15 2.91
CA SER A 75 -4.68 -7.77 1.76
C SER A 75 -5.98 -8.49 2.18
N LYS A 76 -5.95 -9.31 3.24
CA LYS A 76 -7.14 -10.02 3.74
C LYS A 76 -8.26 -9.10 4.24
N ALA A 77 -7.91 -8.04 4.98
CA ALA A 77 -8.91 -7.07 5.44
C ALA A 77 -9.57 -6.36 4.26
N PHE A 78 -8.78 -5.99 3.24
CA PHE A 78 -9.32 -5.44 2.00
C PHE A 78 -10.22 -6.44 1.25
N GLU A 79 -9.93 -7.74 1.27
CA GLU A 79 -10.83 -8.75 0.66
C GLU A 79 -12.20 -8.80 1.36
N GLU A 80 -12.23 -8.61 2.68
CA GLU A 80 -13.48 -8.50 3.44
C GLU A 80 -14.26 -7.24 3.07
N ASP A 81 -13.59 -6.09 2.95
CA ASP A 81 -14.20 -4.84 2.50
C ASP A 81 -14.75 -4.98 1.07
N LEU A 82 -13.99 -5.59 0.16
CA LEU A 82 -14.42 -5.80 -1.23
C LEU A 82 -15.61 -6.75 -1.30
N ARG A 83 -15.66 -7.80 -0.47
CA ARG A 83 -16.84 -8.65 -0.36
C ARG A 83 -18.05 -7.88 0.13
N TYR A 84 -17.88 -6.95 1.08
CA TYR A 84 -18.97 -6.08 1.55
C TYR A 84 -19.48 -5.15 0.44
N PHE A 85 -18.60 -4.55 -0.36
CA PHE A 85 -18.99 -3.59 -1.40
C PHE A 85 -19.51 -4.23 -2.68
N PHE A 86 -18.93 -5.35 -3.11
CA PHE A 86 -19.16 -5.96 -4.43
C PHE A 86 -19.77 -7.37 -4.38
N GLY A 87 -19.92 -7.97 -3.18
CA GLY A 87 -20.46 -9.32 -3.00
C GLY A 87 -19.39 -10.42 -3.08
N ASP A 88 -19.81 -11.68 -2.94
CA ASP A 88 -18.89 -12.83 -2.91
C ASP A 88 -18.07 -13.03 -4.19
N ASN A 89 -18.58 -12.53 -5.33
CA ASN A 89 -17.91 -12.58 -6.63
C ASN A 89 -17.04 -11.35 -6.92
N TRP A 90 -16.72 -10.53 -5.91
CA TRP A 90 -15.97 -9.27 -6.06
C TRP A 90 -14.70 -9.41 -6.90
N SER A 91 -13.98 -10.53 -6.78
CA SER A 91 -12.71 -10.77 -7.48
C SER A 91 -12.85 -10.81 -9.01
N SER A 92 -14.05 -11.10 -9.51
CA SER A 92 -14.37 -11.07 -10.95
C SER A 92 -14.87 -9.70 -11.44
N LEU A 93 -15.18 -8.79 -10.52
CA LEU A 93 -15.80 -7.48 -10.80
C LEU A 93 -14.83 -6.32 -10.62
N VAL A 94 -13.78 -6.51 -9.83
CA VAL A 94 -12.87 -5.46 -9.39
C VAL A 94 -11.57 -5.56 -10.17
N PHE A 95 -11.14 -4.44 -10.75
CA PHE A 95 -9.91 -4.33 -11.53
C PHE A 95 -9.12 -3.11 -11.08
N PRO A 96 -7.77 -3.16 -11.09
CA PRO A 96 -6.96 -2.00 -10.77
C PRO A 96 -7.15 -0.93 -11.84
N SER A 97 -7.11 0.34 -11.43
CA SER A 97 -6.99 1.44 -12.36
C SER A 97 -5.67 1.34 -13.17
N PRO A 98 -5.54 2.01 -14.33
CA PRO A 98 -4.29 2.00 -15.08
C PRO A 98 -3.08 2.44 -14.22
N ALA A 99 -3.22 3.53 -13.46
CA ALA A 99 -2.17 4.00 -12.56
C ALA A 99 -1.82 2.98 -11.46
N THR A 100 -2.83 2.30 -10.91
CA THR A 100 -2.62 1.24 -9.92
C THR A 100 -1.90 0.04 -10.52
N LYS A 101 -2.27 -0.36 -11.74
CA LYS A 101 -1.61 -1.45 -12.45
C LYS A 101 -0.14 -1.14 -12.69
N ASP A 102 0.16 0.05 -13.19
CA ASP A 102 1.54 0.52 -13.41
C ASP A 102 2.32 0.54 -12.09
N PHE A 103 1.71 1.01 -11.01
CA PHE A 103 2.35 1.04 -9.69
C PHE A 103 2.60 -0.37 -9.13
N THR A 104 1.64 -1.30 -9.25
CA THR A 104 1.84 -2.70 -8.83
C THR A 104 2.94 -3.39 -9.62
N GLN A 105 3.01 -3.15 -10.94
CA GLN A 105 4.10 -3.68 -11.77
C GLN A 105 5.44 -3.12 -11.32
N HIS A 106 5.50 -1.82 -11.03
CA HIS A 106 6.71 -1.18 -10.52
C HIS A 106 7.19 -1.77 -9.18
N ILE A 107 6.28 -2.14 -8.27
CA ILE A 107 6.64 -2.85 -7.03
C ILE A 107 7.35 -4.17 -7.35
N HIS A 108 6.79 -4.99 -8.23
CA HIS A 108 7.39 -6.26 -8.64
C HIS A 108 8.76 -6.05 -9.31
N ASP A 109 8.87 -5.06 -10.19
CA ASP A 109 10.11 -4.74 -10.90
C ASP A 109 11.22 -4.32 -9.93
N VAL A 110 10.90 -3.45 -8.97
CA VAL A 110 11.83 -2.97 -7.93
C VAL A 110 12.24 -4.10 -6.99
N ALA A 111 11.29 -4.96 -6.58
CA ALA A 111 11.58 -6.12 -5.74
C ALA A 111 12.55 -7.10 -6.43
N LYS A 112 12.36 -7.31 -7.75
CA LYS A 112 13.24 -8.14 -8.58
C LYS A 112 14.62 -7.51 -8.79
N GLU A 113 14.69 -6.20 -8.98
CA GLU A 113 15.96 -5.48 -9.13
C GLU A 113 16.77 -5.54 -7.83
N ASN A 114 16.16 -5.14 -6.72
CA ASN A 114 16.76 -5.23 -5.40
C ASN A 114 15.67 -5.26 -4.32
N PRO A 115 15.46 -6.40 -3.66
CA PRO A 115 14.37 -6.55 -2.69
C PRO A 115 14.54 -5.62 -1.48
N THR A 116 15.75 -5.13 -1.20
CA THR A 116 15.96 -4.18 -0.09
C THR A 116 15.21 -2.86 -0.27
N TYR A 117 14.86 -2.48 -1.50
CA TYR A 117 14.07 -1.28 -1.79
C TYR A 117 12.62 -1.37 -1.30
N LEU A 118 12.11 -2.57 -1.01
CA LEU A 118 10.79 -2.77 -0.39
C LEU A 118 10.65 -2.03 0.96
N VAL A 119 11.76 -1.73 1.65
CA VAL A 119 11.76 -0.94 2.89
C VAL A 119 11.10 0.44 2.70
N ALA A 120 11.29 1.07 1.54
CA ALA A 120 10.70 2.37 1.25
C ALA A 120 9.17 2.29 1.18
N TYR A 121 8.63 1.23 0.55
CA TYR A 121 7.20 1.00 0.44
C TYR A 121 6.60 0.66 1.81
N CYS A 122 7.24 -0.22 2.58
CA CYS A 122 6.80 -0.54 3.95
C CYS A 122 6.75 0.71 4.82
N HIS A 123 7.77 1.57 4.75
CA HIS A 123 7.81 2.84 5.46
C HIS A 123 6.64 3.74 5.03
N SER A 124 6.41 3.93 3.73
CA SER A 124 5.35 4.82 3.23
C SER A 124 3.93 4.29 3.46
N PHE A 125 3.70 2.98 3.41
CA PHE A 125 2.35 2.40 3.52
C PHE A 125 1.99 1.99 4.95
N TYR A 126 2.83 1.21 5.64
CA TYR A 126 2.48 0.68 6.96
C TYR A 126 2.59 1.73 8.07
N LEU A 127 3.57 2.64 8.02
CA LEU A 127 3.65 3.71 9.02
C LEU A 127 2.54 4.73 8.85
N ALA A 128 2.14 5.04 7.61
CA ALA A 128 1.02 5.94 7.35
C ALA A 128 -0.30 5.39 7.94
N LEU A 129 -0.54 4.08 7.84
CA LEU A 129 -1.69 3.43 8.47
C LEU A 129 -1.70 3.59 10.00
N MET A 130 -0.54 3.55 10.64
CA MET A 130 -0.43 3.67 12.10
C MET A 130 -0.45 5.13 12.60
N ALA A 131 -0.09 6.10 11.75
CA ALA A 131 0.01 7.50 12.14
C ALA A 131 -1.26 8.31 11.84
N GLY A 132 -1.87 8.12 10.66
CA GLY A 132 -2.99 8.97 10.18
C GLY A 132 -4.31 8.24 9.94
N GLY A 133 -4.32 6.90 9.94
CA GLY A 133 -5.48 6.07 9.62
C GLY A 133 -6.33 5.64 10.83
N GLN A 134 -6.19 6.30 11.98
CA GLN A 134 -6.97 6.02 13.19
C GLN A 134 -8.33 6.75 13.22
#